data_AF-A0A937FPX1-F1
#
_entry.id   AF-A0A937FPX1-F1
#
_cell.length_a   1.000
_cell.length_b   1.000
_cell.length_c   1.000
_cell.angle_alpha   90.00
_cell.angle_beta   90.00
_cell.angle_gamma   90.00
#
_symmetry.space_group_name_H-M   'P 1'
#
loop_
_entity.id
_entity.type
_entity.pdbx_description
1 polymer ?
#
loop_
_entity_poly.entity_id
_entity_poly.type
_entity_poly.pdbx_seq_one_letter_code
_entity_poly.pdbx_strand_id
1 'polypeptide(L)'
;MQEGVKAFQNRIGDMGERGPEMGLRRALFGGAPDAGPGVIRVAGSPEVTVRLKRSSRARRLSLRISRLDGQVTLTLPTHVPRREAEAFVHEKADWIRGHLADLPGELRPMPGDLIPFEGQMCEVVAVARRGVAQVGGRIEVPSSGVEATPARLGAFLKVAARERLVAASERHAAAIGREIGKVTLRDTRSRWGSCTHEGNLMYSWRLVMAPPDVLDYVAAHEVSHMVHMDHSDAFWRQCADLFPDHKAQRRWLRQKGGALHRYRFRD
;
A
#
# COMPACT_ATOMS: atom_id res chain seq x y z
N MET A 1 24.06 5.43 13.24
CA MET A 1 25.44 5.35 12.77
C MET A 1 25.43 5.70 11.30
N GLN A 2 25.97 6.86 10.97
CA GLN A 2 26.11 7.36 9.60
C GLN A 2 27.21 6.58 8.87
N GLU A 3 27.27 6.82 7.56
CA GLU A 3 28.42 6.67 6.65
C GLU A 3 28.38 5.52 5.64
N GLY A 4 28.80 5.86 4.41
CA GLY A 4 29.17 4.86 3.40
C GLY A 4 28.49 4.99 2.03
N VAL A 5 28.14 6.18 1.53
CA VAL A 5 27.94 6.36 0.09
C VAL A 5 28.66 7.64 -0.37
N LYS A 6 29.96 7.48 -0.63
CA LYS A 6 30.75 8.36 -1.49
C LYS A 6 31.76 7.50 -2.26
N ALA A 7 32.05 7.98 -3.47
CA ALA A 7 33.01 7.48 -4.46
C ALA A 7 32.52 6.32 -5.34
N PHE A 8 32.17 6.63 -6.59
CA PHE A 8 33.11 6.40 -7.70
C PHE A 8 32.64 7.16 -8.96
N GLN A 9 33.35 8.25 -9.28
CA GLN A 9 33.46 8.80 -10.63
C GLN A 9 34.84 8.40 -11.17
N ASN A 10 34.91 8.18 -12.48
CA ASN A 10 36.09 7.94 -13.34
C ASN A 10 36.62 6.50 -13.45
N ARG A 11 36.43 5.88 -14.62
CA ARG A 11 37.45 5.84 -15.70
C ARG A 11 36.95 5.04 -16.93
N ILE A 12 37.13 5.64 -18.10
CA ILE A 12 37.16 4.99 -19.43
C ILE A 12 38.63 4.72 -19.79
N GLY A 13 38.88 3.62 -20.51
CA GLY A 13 40.14 3.26 -21.18
C GLY A 13 40.18 1.73 -21.35
N ASP A 14 39.71 1.19 -22.47
CA ASP A 14 40.40 0.94 -23.76
C ASP A 14 41.38 -0.24 -23.71
N MET A 15 41.09 -1.27 -24.55
CA MET A 15 42.01 -2.09 -25.35
C MET A 15 41.37 -3.44 -25.76
N GLY A 16 41.45 -3.76 -27.06
CA GLY A 16 41.97 -5.06 -27.51
C GLY A 16 41.00 -6.07 -28.14
N GLU A 17 41.04 -6.11 -29.46
CA GLU A 17 40.39 -7.05 -30.38
C GLU A 17 40.70 -8.55 -30.16
N ARG A 18 39.74 -9.43 -30.52
CA ARG A 18 39.87 -10.50 -31.54
C ARG A 18 38.58 -11.32 -31.65
N GLY A 19 38.03 -11.46 -32.87
CA GLY A 19 36.98 -12.45 -33.23
C GLY A 19 37.52 -13.88 -33.27
N PRO A 20 36.70 -14.93 -33.59
CA PRO A 20 35.96 -14.96 -34.85
C PRO A 20 34.57 -15.67 -34.85
N GLU A 21 33.93 -15.54 -36.01
CA GLU A 21 33.02 -16.48 -36.70
C GLU A 21 31.54 -16.67 -36.32
N MET A 22 30.74 -16.47 -37.38
CA MET A 22 29.31 -16.74 -37.53
C MET A 22 29.00 -18.24 -37.58
N GLY A 23 27.86 -18.65 -37.03
CA GLY A 23 27.26 -19.93 -37.42
C GLY A 23 26.20 -20.47 -36.48
N LEU A 24 24.94 -20.18 -36.78
CA LEU A 24 23.74 -20.96 -36.41
C LEU A 24 23.61 -21.48 -34.97
N ARG A 25 22.87 -20.74 -34.10
CA ARG A 25 21.84 -21.30 -33.19
C ARG A 25 20.76 -20.26 -32.86
N ARG A 26 20.15 -19.67 -33.89
CA ARG A 26 18.97 -18.79 -33.75
C ARG A 26 17.69 -19.64 -33.75
N ALA A 27 17.50 -20.48 -32.73
CA ALA A 27 16.29 -21.30 -32.59
C ALA A 27 16.06 -21.86 -31.17
N LEU A 28 16.25 -21.08 -30.10
CA LEU A 28 15.87 -21.54 -28.73
C LEU A 28 15.32 -20.46 -27.79
N PHE A 29 15.36 -19.17 -28.14
CA PHE A 29 14.76 -18.11 -27.33
C PHE A 29 13.49 -17.60 -28.02
N GLY A 30 12.36 -18.23 -27.70
CA GLY A 30 11.04 -17.67 -27.97
C GLY A 30 10.92 -16.32 -27.28
N GLY A 31 10.86 -15.25 -28.07
CA GLY A 31 10.67 -13.90 -27.56
C GLY A 31 9.32 -13.80 -26.84
N ALA A 32 9.37 -13.42 -25.56
CA ALA A 32 8.18 -13.01 -24.83
C ALA A 32 7.56 -11.78 -25.54
N PRO A 33 6.22 -11.64 -25.54
CA PRO A 33 5.55 -10.54 -26.23
C PRO A 33 5.99 -9.18 -25.67
N ASP A 34 6.22 -8.25 -26.60
CA ASP A 34 6.72 -6.89 -26.40
C ASP A 34 6.00 -6.19 -25.24
N ALA A 35 6.71 -5.99 -24.13
CA ALA A 35 6.21 -5.18 -23.03
C ALA A 35 6.28 -3.72 -23.48
N GLY A 36 5.11 -3.10 -23.72
CA GLY A 36 4.99 -1.73 -24.23
C GLY A 36 5.87 -0.70 -23.49
N PRO A 37 6.01 0.53 -24.02
CA PRO A 37 7.12 1.45 -23.70
C PRO A 37 7.27 1.82 -22.21
N GLY A 38 6.28 1.55 -21.37
CA GLY A 38 6.28 1.78 -19.92
C GLY A 38 6.60 0.57 -19.03
N VAL A 39 6.98 -0.59 -19.56
CA VAL A 39 7.27 -1.80 -18.76
C VAL A 39 8.57 -2.47 -19.22
N ILE A 40 9.37 -2.94 -18.27
CA ILE A 40 10.54 -3.80 -18.47
C ILE A 40 10.23 -5.16 -17.83
N ARG A 41 10.50 -6.25 -18.55
CA ARG A 41 10.39 -7.61 -18.03
C ARG A 41 11.76 -8.26 -17.96
N VAL A 42 12.05 -8.94 -16.86
CA VAL A 42 13.25 -9.78 -16.71
C VAL A 42 12.78 -11.21 -16.50
N ALA A 43 13.12 -12.07 -17.46
CA ALA A 43 12.85 -13.50 -17.39
C ALA A 43 13.51 -14.12 -16.14
N GLY A 44 12.92 -15.19 -15.61
CA GLY A 44 13.36 -15.88 -14.40
C GLY A 44 12.18 -16.42 -13.60
N SER A 45 12.44 -16.98 -12.41
CA SER A 45 11.41 -17.45 -11.48
C SER A 45 11.55 -16.76 -10.11
N PRO A 46 10.59 -15.93 -9.68
CA PRO A 46 9.47 -15.41 -10.47
C PRO A 46 9.96 -14.46 -11.59
N GLU A 47 9.15 -14.33 -12.66
CA GLU A 47 9.35 -13.31 -13.68
C GLU A 47 9.19 -11.93 -13.03
N VAL A 48 10.13 -11.02 -13.30
CA VAL A 48 10.10 -9.67 -12.73
C VAL A 48 9.51 -8.71 -13.75
N THR A 49 8.37 -8.10 -13.41
CA THR A 49 7.76 -7.02 -14.21
C THR A 49 7.95 -5.67 -13.51
N VAL A 50 8.66 -4.75 -14.16
CA VAL A 50 8.95 -3.41 -13.64
C VAL A 50 8.23 -2.34 -14.45
N ARG A 51 7.38 -1.54 -13.79
CA ARG A 51 6.73 -0.36 -14.38
C ARG A 51 7.68 0.83 -14.37
N LEU A 52 7.86 1.46 -15.53
CA LEU A 52 8.64 2.69 -15.68
C LEU A 52 7.79 3.92 -15.36
N LYS A 53 8.35 4.83 -14.56
CA LYS A 53 7.77 6.13 -14.24
C LYS A 53 8.77 7.25 -14.49
N ARG A 54 8.68 7.90 -15.66
CA ARG A 54 9.53 9.07 -15.98
C ARG A 54 9.11 10.28 -15.15
N SER A 55 10.07 11.05 -14.64
CA SER A 55 9.82 12.26 -13.85
C SER A 55 10.88 13.33 -14.07
N SER A 56 10.45 14.57 -14.36
CA SER A 56 11.35 15.74 -14.47
C SER A 56 12.00 16.14 -13.14
N ARG A 57 11.41 15.71 -12.02
CA ARG A 57 11.92 15.95 -10.66
C ARG A 57 12.91 14.88 -10.21
N ALA A 58 12.94 13.72 -10.88
CA ALA A 58 13.90 12.67 -10.53
C ALA A 58 15.30 13.11 -10.92
N ARG A 59 16.26 12.92 -10.01
CA ARG A 59 17.69 13.17 -10.22
C ARG A 59 18.50 11.89 -10.35
N ARG A 60 17.88 10.73 -10.08
CA ARG A 60 18.49 9.40 -10.10
C ARG A 60 17.46 8.33 -10.42
N LEU A 61 17.93 7.15 -10.79
CA LEU A 61 17.12 5.94 -10.83
C LEU A 61 16.71 5.53 -9.42
N SER A 62 15.43 5.22 -9.21
CA SER A 62 14.90 4.75 -7.94
C SER A 62 13.92 3.62 -8.15
N LEU A 63 14.29 2.43 -7.67
CA LEU A 63 13.46 1.25 -7.66
C LEU A 63 12.63 1.19 -6.36
N ARG A 64 11.36 0.81 -6.48
CA ARG A 64 10.46 0.60 -5.35
C ARG A 64 9.66 -0.67 -5.57
N ILE A 65 9.61 -1.52 -4.56
CA ILE A 65 8.78 -2.72 -4.55
C ILE A 65 7.67 -2.48 -3.53
N SER A 66 6.43 -2.55 -3.99
CA SER A 66 5.28 -2.50 -3.11
C SER A 66 5.19 -3.82 -2.34
N ARG A 67 5.32 -3.74 -1.01
CA ARG A 67 5.18 -4.92 -0.13
C ARG A 67 3.76 -5.49 -0.06
N LEU A 68 2.80 -4.88 -0.79
CA LEU A 68 1.37 -5.18 -0.71
C LEU A 68 0.84 -5.99 -1.88
N ASP A 69 1.39 -5.77 -3.07
CA ASP A 69 0.93 -6.35 -4.34
C ASP A 69 2.12 -6.75 -5.24
N GLY A 70 3.34 -6.61 -4.74
CA GLY A 70 4.56 -6.90 -5.50
C GLY A 70 4.83 -5.99 -6.68
N GLN A 71 4.10 -4.89 -6.83
CA GLN A 71 4.36 -3.97 -7.93
C GLN A 71 5.75 -3.35 -7.80
N VAL A 72 6.59 -3.62 -8.80
CA VAL A 72 7.92 -3.02 -8.93
C VAL A 72 7.83 -1.80 -9.82
N THR A 73 8.22 -0.63 -9.31
CA THR A 73 8.26 0.63 -10.06
C THR A 73 9.68 1.18 -10.10
N LEU A 74 10.18 1.46 -11.30
CA LEU A 74 11.40 2.22 -11.51
C LEU A 74 11.05 3.66 -11.87
N THR A 75 11.39 4.60 -10.99
CA THR A 75 11.33 6.03 -11.29
C THR A 75 12.65 6.50 -11.87
N LEU A 76 12.61 7.21 -13.00
CA LEU A 76 13.80 7.68 -13.73
C LEU A 76 13.65 9.13 -14.23
N PRO A 77 14.75 9.90 -14.32
CA PRO A 77 14.76 11.20 -14.99
C PRO A 77 14.29 11.09 -16.45
N THR A 78 13.68 12.16 -16.97
CA THR A 78 13.12 12.16 -18.34
C THR A 78 14.18 11.89 -19.42
N HIS A 79 15.40 12.37 -19.21
CA HIS A 79 16.53 12.23 -20.14
C HIS A 79 17.22 10.86 -20.10
N VAL A 80 16.97 10.02 -19.10
CA VAL A 80 17.62 8.72 -19.00
C VAL A 80 17.06 7.77 -20.08
N PRO A 81 17.89 7.20 -20.96
CA PRO A 81 17.42 6.34 -22.03
C PRO A 81 16.93 5.00 -21.50
N ARG A 82 16.00 4.36 -22.21
CA ARG A 82 15.39 3.08 -21.80
C ARG A 82 16.44 1.97 -21.59
N ARG A 83 17.47 1.91 -22.44
CA ARG A 83 18.58 0.94 -22.32
C ARG A 83 19.27 0.97 -20.95
N GLU A 84 19.41 2.16 -20.36
CA GLU A 84 20.06 2.32 -19.06
C GLU A 84 19.11 1.88 -17.92
N ALA A 85 17.80 2.13 -18.09
CA ALA A 85 16.79 1.60 -17.20
C ALA A 85 16.72 0.06 -17.25
N GLU A 86 16.84 -0.54 -18.43
CA GLU A 86 16.91 -2.00 -18.62
C GLU A 86 18.15 -2.58 -17.96
N ALA A 87 19.34 -2.02 -18.22
CA ALA A 87 20.58 -2.45 -17.59
C ALA A 87 20.49 -2.41 -16.06
N PHE A 88 19.94 -1.32 -15.50
CA PHE A 88 19.74 -1.18 -14.06
C PHE A 88 18.75 -2.22 -13.49
N VAL A 89 17.65 -2.51 -14.19
CA VAL A 89 16.68 -3.52 -13.76
C VAL A 89 17.28 -4.93 -13.81
N HIS A 90 18.05 -5.24 -14.85
CA HIS A 90 18.77 -6.52 -14.95
C HIS A 90 19.81 -6.68 -13.83
N GLU A 91 20.58 -5.63 -13.52
CA GLU A 91 21.54 -5.63 -12.41
C GLU A 91 20.86 -5.89 -11.06
N LYS A 92 19.65 -5.37 -10.86
CA LYS A 92 18.88 -5.54 -9.62
C LYS A 92 17.92 -6.73 -9.64
N ALA A 93 17.95 -7.60 -10.65
CA ALA A 93 16.95 -8.66 -10.82
C ALA A 93 16.87 -9.60 -9.62
N ASP A 94 18.00 -10.08 -9.09
CA ASP A 94 18.01 -10.99 -7.95
C ASP A 94 17.57 -10.31 -6.65
N TRP A 95 17.97 -9.04 -6.47
CA TRP A 95 17.47 -8.22 -5.37
C TRP A 95 15.95 -8.07 -5.45
N ILE A 96 15.39 -7.83 -6.64
CA ILE A 96 13.94 -7.75 -6.84
C ILE A 96 13.28 -9.09 -6.52
N ARG A 97 13.79 -10.21 -7.06
CA ARG A 97 13.22 -11.55 -6.83
C ARG A 97 13.22 -11.92 -5.37
N GLY A 98 14.31 -11.68 -4.64
CA GLY A 98 14.35 -11.93 -3.19
C GLY A 98 13.26 -11.16 -2.44
N HIS A 99 13.09 -9.88 -2.77
CA HIS A 99 12.05 -9.06 -2.16
C HIS A 99 10.63 -9.46 -2.58
N LEU A 100 10.44 -10.00 -3.79
CA LEU A 100 9.16 -10.53 -4.27
C LEU A 100 8.81 -11.87 -3.63
N ALA A 101 9.81 -12.74 -3.41
CA ALA A 101 9.64 -14.03 -2.74
C ALA A 101 9.24 -13.85 -1.26
N ASP A 102 9.74 -12.80 -0.61
CA ASP A 102 9.38 -12.44 0.76
C ASP A 102 8.00 -11.77 0.88
N LEU A 103 7.28 -11.57 -0.24
CA LEU A 103 5.98 -10.90 -0.19
C LEU A 103 4.92 -11.82 0.39
N PRO A 104 4.23 -11.37 1.43
CA PRO A 104 3.16 -12.17 2.01
C PRO A 104 1.96 -12.11 1.06
N GLY A 105 1.52 -13.29 0.57
CA GLY A 105 0.49 -13.42 -0.47
C GLY A 105 -0.86 -12.75 -0.14
N GLU A 106 -1.67 -12.54 -1.18
CA GLU A 106 -3.02 -12.00 -1.05
C GLU A 106 -3.96 -13.00 -0.36
N LEU A 107 -4.89 -12.48 0.46
CA LEU A 107 -5.85 -13.29 1.21
C LEU A 107 -7.25 -12.95 0.71
N ARG A 108 -7.99 -13.94 0.20
CA ARG A 108 -9.40 -13.79 -0.19
C ARG A 108 -10.25 -14.47 0.87
N PRO A 109 -10.85 -13.72 1.82
CA PRO A 109 -11.49 -14.31 2.98
C PRO A 109 -12.80 -15.01 2.61
N MET A 110 -12.89 -16.27 3.01
CA MET A 110 -14.02 -17.18 2.85
C MET A 110 -14.48 -17.71 4.21
N PRO A 111 -15.65 -18.36 4.31
CA PRO A 111 -16.02 -19.07 5.54
C PRO A 111 -14.94 -20.06 5.97
N GLY A 112 -14.58 -20.05 7.25
CA GLY A 112 -13.46 -20.79 7.85
C GLY A 112 -12.17 -19.97 7.98
N ASP A 113 -12.03 -18.85 7.26
CA ASP A 113 -10.87 -17.97 7.39
C ASP A 113 -11.00 -17.00 8.58
N LEU A 114 -9.85 -16.45 8.98
CA LEU A 114 -9.78 -15.35 9.95
C LEU A 114 -9.64 -14.01 9.22
N ILE A 115 -10.38 -13.00 9.69
CA ILE A 115 -10.24 -11.62 9.24
C ILE A 115 -10.06 -10.65 10.42
N PRO A 116 -9.21 -9.63 10.29
CA PRO A 116 -9.07 -8.62 11.33
C PRO A 116 -10.27 -7.67 11.30
N PHE A 117 -10.87 -7.48 12.46
CA PHE A 117 -11.93 -6.52 12.73
C PHE A 117 -11.68 -5.87 14.09
N GLU A 118 -11.56 -4.56 14.12
CA GLU A 118 -11.25 -3.76 15.32
C GLU A 118 -10.04 -4.33 16.09
N GLY A 119 -9.01 -4.75 15.35
CA GLY A 119 -7.75 -5.29 15.90
C GLY A 119 -7.82 -6.76 16.37
N GLN A 120 -8.99 -7.39 16.34
CA GLN A 120 -9.18 -8.80 16.69
C GLN A 120 -9.29 -9.66 15.43
N MET A 121 -8.73 -10.87 15.46
CA MET A 121 -8.93 -11.85 14.39
C MET A 121 -10.25 -12.57 14.61
N CYS A 122 -11.21 -12.34 13.73
CA CYS A 122 -12.54 -12.91 13.76
C CYS A 122 -12.68 -14.02 12.72
N GLU A 123 -13.18 -15.17 13.14
CA GLU A 123 -13.55 -16.25 12.22
C GLU A 123 -14.75 -15.84 11.37
N VAL A 124 -14.69 -16.12 10.07
CA VAL A 124 -15.80 -15.96 9.15
C VAL A 124 -16.65 -17.23 9.17
N VAL A 125 -17.90 -17.14 9.58
CA VAL A 125 -18.78 -18.32 9.72
C VAL A 125 -20.00 -18.19 8.82
N ALA A 126 -20.23 -19.18 7.95
CA ALA A 126 -21.41 -19.24 7.12
C ALA A 126 -22.62 -19.75 7.92
N VAL A 127 -23.68 -18.95 8.02
CA VAL A 127 -24.91 -19.29 8.76
C VAL A 127 -26.16 -18.89 7.98
N ALA A 128 -27.31 -19.46 8.33
CA ALA A 128 -28.59 -19.15 7.70
C ALA A 128 -29.08 -17.74 8.09
N ARG A 129 -28.65 -16.71 7.33
CA ARG A 129 -29.01 -15.31 7.55
C ARG A 129 -28.98 -14.48 6.27
N ARG A 130 -29.55 -13.27 6.30
CA ARG A 130 -29.67 -12.39 5.12
C ARG A 130 -28.44 -11.50 4.84
N GLY A 131 -27.65 -11.16 5.85
CA GLY A 131 -26.56 -10.19 5.74
C GLY A 131 -25.30 -10.62 6.48
N VAL A 132 -24.34 -9.70 6.61
CA VAL A 132 -23.11 -9.85 7.40
C VAL A 132 -23.24 -9.09 8.72
N ALA A 133 -22.62 -9.58 9.79
CA ALA A 133 -22.67 -9.02 11.14
C ALA A 133 -21.61 -9.71 12.00
N GLN A 134 -21.11 -8.95 12.96
CA GLN A 134 -20.24 -9.45 14.01
C GLN A 134 -21.11 -9.96 15.17
N VAL A 135 -20.86 -11.19 15.63
CA VAL A 135 -21.57 -11.82 16.75
C VAL A 135 -20.56 -12.57 17.61
N GLY A 136 -20.38 -12.20 18.87
CA GLY A 136 -19.52 -12.95 19.80
C GLY A 136 -18.11 -13.25 19.29
N GLY A 137 -17.42 -12.26 18.69
CA GLY A 137 -16.04 -12.39 18.22
C GLY A 137 -15.85 -13.06 16.85
N ARG A 138 -16.92 -13.53 16.20
CA ARG A 138 -16.91 -14.01 14.81
C ARG A 138 -17.67 -13.06 13.90
N ILE A 139 -17.44 -13.18 12.59
CA ILE A 139 -18.21 -12.49 11.56
C ILE A 139 -19.05 -13.52 10.83
N GLU A 140 -20.35 -13.47 11.06
CA GLU A 140 -21.30 -14.35 10.39
C GLU A 140 -21.58 -13.81 8.98
N VAL A 141 -21.67 -14.70 8.01
CA VAL A 141 -22.02 -14.39 6.61
C VAL A 141 -23.15 -15.31 6.15
N PRO A 142 -23.94 -14.94 5.12
CA PRO A 142 -24.99 -15.82 4.61
C PRO A 142 -24.40 -17.12 4.05
N SER A 143 -24.96 -18.26 4.46
CA SER A 143 -24.62 -19.57 3.91
C SER A 143 -25.09 -19.76 2.46
N SER A 144 -26.02 -18.94 1.97
CA SER A 144 -26.42 -18.90 0.57
C SER A 144 -25.52 -17.96 -0.25
N GLY A 145 -25.03 -18.44 -1.40
CA GLY A 145 -24.15 -17.66 -2.28
C GLY A 145 -22.80 -17.34 -1.63
N VAL A 146 -22.15 -18.37 -1.06
CA VAL A 146 -20.84 -18.27 -0.37
C VAL A 146 -19.77 -17.61 -1.24
N GLU A 147 -19.82 -17.77 -2.56
CA GLU A 147 -18.89 -17.11 -3.50
C GLU A 147 -18.89 -15.58 -3.39
N ALA A 148 -20.00 -14.97 -2.96
CA ALA A 148 -20.10 -13.53 -2.75
C ALA A 148 -19.56 -13.07 -1.38
N THR A 149 -19.02 -13.97 -0.56
CA THR A 149 -18.53 -13.68 0.80
C THR A 149 -17.51 -12.53 0.82
N PRO A 150 -16.45 -12.50 -0.01
CA PRO A 150 -15.50 -11.39 0.01
C PRO A 150 -16.17 -10.03 -0.25
N ALA A 151 -17.07 -9.95 -1.22
CA ALA A 151 -17.79 -8.72 -1.54
C ALA A 151 -18.69 -8.26 -0.38
N ARG A 152 -19.40 -9.19 0.26
CA ARG A 152 -20.28 -8.93 1.40
C ARG A 152 -19.50 -8.48 2.64
N LEU A 153 -18.37 -9.14 2.93
CA LEU A 153 -17.45 -8.73 3.99
C LEU A 153 -16.92 -7.31 3.74
N GLY A 154 -16.48 -7.02 2.52
CA GLY A 154 -16.01 -5.69 2.16
C GLY A 154 -17.08 -4.60 2.30
N ALA A 155 -18.35 -4.93 2.02
CA ALA A 155 -19.47 -4.02 2.25
C ALA A 155 -19.72 -3.78 3.74
N PHE A 156 -19.74 -4.85 4.55
CA PHE A 156 -19.86 -4.77 6.00
C PHE A 156 -18.77 -3.92 6.64
N LEU A 157 -17.50 -4.18 6.30
CA LEU A 157 -16.37 -3.42 6.82
C LEU A 157 -16.48 -1.94 6.45
N LYS A 158 -16.94 -1.59 5.24
CA LYS A 158 -17.14 -0.19 4.85
C LYS A 158 -18.23 0.51 5.66
N VAL A 159 -19.32 -0.19 6.00
CA VAL A 159 -20.38 0.37 6.85
C VAL A 159 -19.85 0.60 8.25
N ALA A 160 -19.22 -0.40 8.87
CA ALA A 160 -18.62 -0.28 10.19
C ALA A 160 -17.54 0.82 10.24
N ALA A 161 -16.67 0.88 9.23
CA ALA A 161 -15.66 1.92 9.12
C ALA A 161 -16.28 3.33 9.09
N ARG A 162 -17.38 3.51 8.33
CA ARG A 162 -18.06 4.81 8.24
C ARG A 162 -18.60 5.23 9.59
N GLU A 163 -19.33 4.33 10.25
CA GLU A 163 -19.92 4.59 11.57
C GLU A 163 -18.84 5.01 12.58
N ARG A 164 -17.73 4.25 12.64
CA ARG A 164 -16.64 4.48 13.60
C ARG A 164 -15.87 5.75 13.31
N LEU A 165 -15.53 6.00 12.04
CA LEU A 165 -14.77 7.17 11.63
C LEU A 165 -15.57 8.46 11.78
N VAL A 166 -16.86 8.45 11.45
CA VAL A 166 -17.72 9.62 11.64
C VAL A 166 -17.81 9.95 13.14
N ALA A 167 -18.17 8.97 13.97
CA ALA A 167 -18.31 9.18 15.42
C ALA A 167 -16.99 9.66 16.07
N ALA A 168 -15.84 9.09 15.67
CA ALA A 168 -14.53 9.54 16.14
C ALA A 168 -14.23 10.98 15.69
N SER A 169 -14.46 11.30 14.42
CA SER A 169 -14.17 12.62 13.86
C SER A 169 -15.04 13.72 14.48
N GLU A 170 -16.34 13.45 14.68
CA GLU A 170 -17.26 14.38 15.33
C GLU A 170 -16.83 14.65 16.78
N ARG A 171 -16.45 13.60 17.53
CA ARG A 171 -15.98 13.74 18.91
C ARG A 171 -14.72 14.62 18.98
N HIS A 172 -13.75 14.38 18.12
CA HIS A 172 -12.52 15.18 18.07
C HIS A 172 -12.77 16.61 17.59
N ALA A 173 -13.64 16.81 16.60
CA ALA A 173 -13.96 18.14 16.08
C ALA A 173 -14.68 18.99 17.13
N ALA A 174 -15.62 18.38 17.88
CA ALA A 174 -16.29 19.04 18.99
C ALA A 174 -15.30 19.51 20.07
N ALA A 175 -14.25 18.72 20.36
CA ALA A 175 -13.23 19.08 21.33
C ALA A 175 -12.39 20.32 20.94
N ILE A 176 -12.34 20.67 19.65
CA ILE A 176 -11.68 21.90 19.15
C ILE A 176 -12.69 22.97 18.68
N GLY A 177 -13.98 22.82 18.99
CA GLY A 177 -15.02 23.77 18.59
C GLY A 177 -15.22 23.89 17.08
N ARG A 178 -15.09 22.78 16.35
CA ARG A 178 -15.27 22.71 14.89
C ARG A 178 -16.35 21.70 14.51
N GLU A 179 -16.88 21.86 13.31
CA GLU A 179 -17.78 20.89 12.67
C GLU A 179 -17.07 20.27 11.46
N ILE A 180 -17.21 18.94 11.30
CA ILE A 180 -16.63 18.24 10.16
C ILE A 180 -17.48 18.44 8.91
N GLY A 181 -16.83 18.49 7.75
CA GLY A 181 -17.49 18.40 6.46
C GLY A 181 -17.85 16.96 6.10
N LYS A 182 -17.85 16.67 4.80
CA LYS A 182 -18.19 15.34 4.28
C LYS A 182 -17.13 14.31 4.64
N VAL A 183 -17.56 13.13 5.11
CA VAL A 183 -16.70 11.95 5.29
C VAL A 183 -16.82 10.99 4.10
N THR A 184 -15.70 10.76 3.41
CA THR A 184 -15.60 9.85 2.27
C THR A 184 -14.67 8.67 2.56
N LEU A 185 -15.11 7.46 2.25
CA LEU A 185 -14.28 6.26 2.39
C LEU A 185 -13.74 5.79 1.03
N ARG A 186 -12.45 5.42 1.00
CA ARG A 186 -11.76 4.90 -0.19
C ARG A 186 -10.94 3.66 0.16
N ASP A 187 -10.53 2.88 -0.85
CA ASP A 187 -9.55 1.79 -0.69
C ASP A 187 -8.15 2.29 -1.10
N THR A 188 -7.70 3.39 -0.50
CA THR A 188 -6.39 3.97 -0.82
C THR A 188 -5.28 3.21 -0.09
N ARG A 189 -4.16 2.99 -0.77
CA ARG A 189 -2.96 2.31 -0.24
C ARG A 189 -1.85 3.26 0.16
N SER A 190 -1.89 4.50 -0.32
CA SER A 190 -0.81 5.48 -0.14
C SER A 190 -0.94 6.34 1.12
N ARG A 191 -2.15 6.42 1.68
CA ARG A 191 -2.46 7.18 2.89
C ARG A 191 -3.66 6.59 3.61
N TRP A 192 -3.73 6.80 4.92
CA TRP A 192 -4.84 6.33 5.75
C TRP A 192 -5.97 7.34 5.87
N GLY A 193 -5.66 8.63 5.75
CA GLY A 193 -6.65 9.70 5.67
C GLY A 193 -6.15 10.94 4.94
N SER A 194 -7.02 11.93 4.83
CA SER A 194 -6.70 13.32 4.46
C SER A 194 -7.84 14.27 4.85
N CYS A 195 -7.52 15.50 5.22
CA CYS A 195 -8.44 16.62 5.39
C CYS A 195 -8.26 17.69 4.28
N THR A 196 -9.34 18.33 3.84
CA THR A 196 -9.28 19.55 2.99
C THR A 196 -9.41 20.82 3.83
N HIS A 197 -9.22 21.99 3.21
CA HIS A 197 -9.36 23.26 3.93
C HIS A 197 -10.78 23.52 4.43
N GLU A 198 -11.77 23.00 3.70
CA GLU A 198 -13.19 23.07 4.02
C GLU A 198 -13.63 22.01 5.06
N GLY A 199 -12.69 21.28 5.67
CA GLY A 199 -12.98 20.28 6.69
C GLY A 199 -13.57 18.97 6.14
N ASN A 200 -13.47 18.71 4.83
CA ASN A 200 -13.89 17.42 4.28
C ASN A 200 -12.83 16.36 4.57
N LEU A 201 -13.28 15.21 5.10
CA LEU A 201 -12.42 14.12 5.54
C LEU A 201 -12.51 12.94 4.58
N MET A 202 -11.36 12.33 4.30
CA MET A 202 -11.27 11.10 3.53
C MET A 202 -10.49 10.08 4.34
N TYR A 203 -10.96 8.83 4.36
CA TYR A 203 -10.28 7.74 5.05
C TYR A 203 -10.17 6.49 4.19
N SER A 204 -9.15 5.68 4.48
CA SER A 204 -9.14 4.28 4.10
C SER A 204 -10.13 3.50 4.96
N TRP A 205 -11.12 2.83 4.34
CA TRP A 205 -12.10 2.04 5.11
C TRP A 205 -11.45 0.85 5.84
N ARG A 206 -10.24 0.45 5.44
CA ARG A 206 -9.48 -0.62 6.10
C ARG A 206 -9.05 -0.27 7.53
N LEU A 207 -9.17 0.99 7.96
CA LEU A 207 -8.91 1.37 9.37
C LEU A 207 -9.78 0.60 10.36
N VAL A 208 -10.98 0.16 9.96
CA VAL A 208 -11.85 -0.67 10.83
C VAL A 208 -11.25 -2.06 11.11
N MET A 209 -10.26 -2.49 10.33
CA MET A 209 -9.54 -3.74 10.55
C MET A 209 -8.38 -3.55 11.56
N ALA A 210 -7.98 -2.31 11.83
CA ALA A 210 -6.97 -1.99 12.83
C ALA A 210 -7.60 -1.92 14.24
N PRO A 211 -6.80 -1.93 15.32
CA PRO A 211 -7.30 -1.64 16.66
C PRO A 211 -8.07 -0.32 16.71
N PRO A 212 -9.12 -0.17 17.56
CA PRO A 212 -9.94 1.03 17.64
C PRO A 212 -9.09 2.30 17.84
N ASP A 213 -8.08 2.26 18.70
CA ASP A 213 -7.17 3.38 18.97
C ASP A 213 -6.42 3.85 17.72
N VAL A 214 -6.12 2.95 16.78
CA VAL A 214 -5.45 3.31 15.53
C VAL A 214 -6.39 4.08 14.62
N LEU A 215 -7.65 3.64 14.52
CA LEU A 215 -8.69 4.35 13.79
C LEU A 215 -8.93 5.73 14.42
N ASP A 216 -9.04 5.77 15.75
CA ASP A 216 -9.32 6.98 16.51
C ASP A 216 -8.18 8.01 16.41
N TYR A 217 -6.92 7.56 16.48
CA TYR A 217 -5.76 8.38 16.20
C TYR A 217 -5.80 8.98 14.79
N VAL A 218 -6.17 8.21 13.77
CA VAL A 218 -6.26 8.74 12.40
C VAL A 218 -7.38 9.77 12.29
N ALA A 219 -8.51 9.57 12.97
CA ALA A 219 -9.56 10.60 13.05
C ALA A 219 -9.02 11.89 13.70
N ALA A 220 -8.36 11.80 14.87
CA ALA A 220 -7.74 12.95 15.54
C ALA A 220 -6.70 13.65 14.67
N HIS A 221 -5.89 12.90 13.90
CA HIS A 221 -4.90 13.45 12.97
C HIS A 221 -5.55 14.28 11.88
N GLU A 222 -6.59 13.76 11.22
CA GLU A 222 -7.26 14.49 10.14
C GLU A 222 -8.06 15.68 10.69
N VAL A 223 -8.69 15.57 11.86
CA VAL A 223 -9.35 16.71 12.52
C VAL A 223 -8.35 17.79 12.91
N SER A 224 -7.14 17.41 13.34
CA SER A 224 -6.08 18.38 13.65
C SER A 224 -5.72 19.23 12.43
N HIS A 225 -5.85 18.67 11.22
CA HIS A 225 -5.60 19.41 9.99
C HIS A 225 -6.58 20.55 9.77
N MET A 226 -7.78 20.53 10.35
CA MET A 226 -8.76 21.63 10.23
C MET A 226 -8.27 22.95 10.85
N VAL A 227 -7.27 22.91 11.74
CA VAL A 227 -6.65 24.11 12.32
C VAL A 227 -5.25 24.34 11.74
N HIS A 228 -4.50 23.26 11.50
CA HIS A 228 -3.14 23.32 11.01
C HIS A 228 -2.97 22.42 9.78
N MET A 229 -2.96 23.01 8.58
CA MET A 229 -2.89 22.28 7.30
C MET A 229 -1.51 21.67 6.99
N ASP A 230 -0.54 21.84 7.89
CA ASP A 230 0.81 21.28 7.82
C ASP A 230 1.07 20.29 8.96
N HIS A 231 2.29 19.78 9.07
CA HIS A 231 2.74 18.92 10.17
C HIS A 231 3.72 19.64 11.10
N SER A 232 3.49 20.94 11.35
CA SER A 232 4.28 21.77 12.28
C SER A 232 4.18 21.30 13.73
N ASP A 233 5.00 21.89 14.61
CA ASP A 233 4.91 21.62 16.05
C ASP A 233 3.54 21.99 16.63
N ALA A 234 2.89 23.02 16.09
CA ALA A 234 1.53 23.40 16.48
C ALA A 234 0.52 22.30 16.12
N PHE A 235 0.62 21.72 14.92
CA PHE A 235 -0.17 20.56 14.51
C PHE A 235 0.01 19.39 15.49
N TRP A 236 1.25 19.04 15.82
CA TRP A 236 1.50 17.87 16.69
C TRP A 236 1.09 18.09 18.14
N ARG A 237 1.14 19.33 18.63
CA ARG A 237 0.55 19.68 19.94
C ARG A 237 -0.96 19.43 19.93
N GLN A 238 -1.68 19.99 18.97
CA GLN A 238 -3.13 19.79 18.89
C GLN A 238 -3.51 18.31 18.70
N CYS A 239 -2.76 17.57 17.89
CA CYS A 239 -2.98 16.13 17.73
C CYS A 239 -2.73 15.37 19.04
N ALA A 240 -1.76 15.79 19.85
CA ALA A 240 -1.52 15.22 21.17
C ALA A 240 -2.61 15.60 22.20
N ASP A 241 -3.17 16.81 22.10
CA ASP A 241 -4.28 17.25 22.96
C ASP A 241 -5.54 16.43 22.66
N LEU A 242 -5.81 16.13 21.38
CA LEU A 242 -6.92 15.27 20.95
C LEU A 242 -6.67 13.77 21.22
N PHE A 243 -5.43 13.31 21.05
CA PHE A 243 -5.06 11.91 21.22
C PHE A 243 -3.61 11.78 21.76
N PRO A 244 -3.43 11.72 23.09
CA PRO A 244 -2.10 11.72 23.71
C PRO A 244 -1.17 10.60 23.20
N ASP A 245 -1.70 9.38 23.01
CA ASP A 245 -0.94 8.19 22.61
C ASP A 245 -0.68 8.06 21.10
N HIS A 246 -0.80 9.16 20.34
CA HIS A 246 -0.71 9.17 18.87
C HIS A 246 0.57 8.52 18.33
N LYS A 247 1.69 8.63 19.05
CA LYS A 247 2.99 8.08 18.63
C LYS A 247 2.96 6.55 18.54
N ALA A 248 2.26 5.88 19.46
CA ALA A 248 2.12 4.43 19.44
C ALA A 248 1.31 3.98 18.21
N GLN A 249 0.21 4.68 17.93
CA GLN A 249 -0.70 4.31 16.84
C GLN A 249 -0.10 4.61 15.46
N ARG A 250 0.64 5.72 15.34
CA ARG A 250 1.46 5.99 14.16
C ARG A 250 2.52 4.92 13.90
N ARG A 251 3.14 4.38 14.96
CA ARG A 251 4.10 3.27 14.85
C ARG A 251 3.41 1.99 14.39
N TRP A 252 2.23 1.69 14.94
CA TRP A 252 1.43 0.54 14.53
C TRP A 252 1.10 0.61 13.03
N LEU A 253 0.62 1.75 12.51
CA LEU A 253 0.30 1.88 11.08
C LEU A 253 1.50 1.66 10.17
N ARG A 254 2.68 2.14 10.58
CA ARG A 254 3.93 1.94 9.83
C ARG A 254 4.36 0.48 9.78
N GLN A 255 4.16 -0.27 10.85
CA GLN A 255 4.62 -1.65 10.98
C GLN A 255 3.61 -2.66 10.46
N LYS A 256 2.32 -2.45 10.78
CA LYS A 256 1.24 -3.43 10.59
C LYS A 256 0.18 -2.98 9.59
N GLY A 257 0.03 -1.69 9.33
CA GLY A 257 -1.00 -1.16 8.44
C GLY A 257 -0.92 -1.74 7.03
N GLY A 258 0.29 -1.99 6.51
CA GLY A 258 0.47 -2.63 5.22
C GLY A 258 -0.23 -3.99 5.10
N ALA A 259 -0.17 -4.82 6.14
CA ALA A 259 -0.78 -6.16 6.12
C ALA A 259 -2.30 -6.12 5.91
N LEU A 260 -2.99 -5.04 6.30
CA LEU A 260 -4.43 -4.89 6.10
C LEU A 260 -4.81 -4.86 4.61
N HIS A 261 -3.90 -4.44 3.73
CA HIS A 261 -4.15 -4.39 2.29
C HIS A 261 -3.98 -5.74 1.59
N ARG A 262 -3.55 -6.80 2.29
CA ARG A 262 -3.47 -8.16 1.75
C ARG A 262 -4.85 -8.78 1.51
N TYR A 263 -5.85 -8.36 2.29
CA TYR A 263 -7.22 -8.86 2.18
C TYR A 263 -7.91 -8.31 0.92
N ARG A 264 -8.37 -9.21 0.05
CA ARG A 264 -9.05 -8.93 -1.20
C ARG A 264 -10.54 -9.23 -1.05
N PHE A 265 -11.37 -8.21 -1.24
CA PHE A 265 -12.83 -8.27 -1.07
C PHE A 265 -13.58 -8.16 -2.41
N ARG A 266 -12.84 -8.18 -3.51
CA ARG A 266 -13.30 -8.17 -4.90
C ARG A 266 -12.29 -8.97 -5.71
N ASP A 267 -12.75 -9.49 -6.83
CA ASP A 267 -11.93 -10.12 -7.86
C ASP A 267 -11.10 -9.08 -8.63
#